data_AF-X8CG23-F1
#
_entry.id   AF-X8CG23-F1
#
_cell.length_a   1.000
_cell.length_b   1.000
_cell.length_c   1.000
_cell.angle_alpha   90.00
_cell.angle_beta   90.00
_cell.angle_gamma   90.00
#
_symmetry.space_group_name_H-M   'P 1'
#
loop_
_entity.id
_entity.type
_entity.pdbx_description
1 polymer ?
#
loop_
_entity_poly.entity_id
_entity_poly.type
_entity_poly.pdbx_seq_one_letter_code
_entity_poly.pdbx_strand_id
1 'polypeptide(L)'
;MGGVPGVEPADVVVIGGGTAGYNAARLANGMGAHVTVLDININKLRKLDAAFGGQVRTRYSSAYDLEDVVKHADLVIGAVLVPAPRRLKCYQIPLSRR
;
A
#
# COMPACT_ATOMS: atom_id res chain seq x y z
N MET A 1 -6.35 0.47 -14.70
CA MET A 1 -5.71 1.61 -14.02
C MET A 1 -4.50 2.13 -14.76
N GLY A 2 -3.92 1.36 -15.69
CA GLY A 2 -2.71 1.75 -16.43
C GLY A 2 -2.83 2.78 -17.54
N GLY A 3 -3.88 3.60 -17.51
CA GLY A 3 -4.15 4.57 -18.55
C GLY A 3 -4.44 3.92 -19.91
N VAL A 4 -4.53 4.78 -20.92
CA VAL A 4 -4.60 4.45 -22.35
C VAL A 4 -3.70 5.43 -23.08
N PRO A 5 -3.26 5.17 -24.33
CA PRO A 5 -2.42 6.13 -25.06
C PRO A 5 -3.05 7.54 -25.05
N GLY A 6 -2.36 8.50 -24.42
CA GLY A 6 -2.83 9.88 -24.25
C GLY A 6 -3.48 10.21 -22.89
N VAL A 7 -3.62 9.27 -21.97
CA VAL A 7 -4.16 9.48 -20.61
C VAL A 7 -3.21 8.87 -19.59
N GLU A 8 -2.83 9.64 -18.58
CA GLU A 8 -1.94 9.17 -17.51
C GLU A 8 -2.56 8.00 -16.73
N PRO A 9 -1.75 7.00 -16.32
CA PRO A 9 -2.17 5.98 -15.37
C PRO A 9 -2.59 6.58 -14.03
N ALA A 10 -3.44 5.86 -13.30
CA ALA A 10 -3.83 6.28 -11.95
C ALA A 10 -2.63 6.24 -10.98
N ASP A 11 -2.53 7.27 -10.14
CA ASP A 11 -1.52 7.35 -9.08
C ASP A 11 -2.03 6.68 -7.79
N VAL A 12 -1.38 5.57 -7.42
CA VAL A 12 -1.74 4.74 -6.26
C VAL A 12 -0.66 4.83 -5.19
N VAL A 13 -1.07 5.21 -3.98
CA VAL A 13 -0.19 5.36 -2.83
C VAL A 13 -0.48 4.25 -1.82
N VAL A 14 0.56 3.51 -1.43
CA VAL A 14 0.47 2.45 -0.42
C VAL A 14 1.24 2.87 0.82
N ILE A 15 0.56 2.99 1.96
CA ILE A 15 1.18 3.37 3.23
C ILE A 15 1.44 2.09 4.03
N GLY A 16 2.72 1.73 4.16
CA GLY A 16 3.22 0.52 4.82
C GLY A 16 3.66 -0.54 3.81
N GLY A 17 4.92 -0.98 3.91
CA GLY A 17 5.58 -1.99 3.07
C GLY A 17 5.63 -3.39 3.68
N GLY A 18 4.66 -3.74 4.54
CA GLY A 18 4.48 -5.10 5.06
C GLY A 18 3.85 -6.05 4.04
N THR A 19 3.40 -7.22 4.48
CA THR A 19 2.77 -8.23 3.60
C THR A 19 1.53 -7.69 2.87
N ALA A 20 0.66 -6.96 3.58
CA ALA A 20 -0.52 -6.35 2.98
C ALA A 20 -0.12 -5.31 1.91
N GLY A 21 0.83 -4.42 2.25
CA GLY A 21 1.30 -3.39 1.33
C GLY A 21 2.03 -3.94 0.10
N TYR A 22 2.83 -4.99 0.26
CA TYR A 22 3.47 -5.69 -0.85
C TYR A 22 2.45 -6.22 -1.87
N ASN A 23 1.40 -6.90 -1.39
CA ASN A 23 0.38 -7.45 -2.27
C ASN A 23 -0.49 -6.37 -2.91
N ALA A 24 -0.79 -5.30 -2.17
CA ALA A 24 -1.47 -4.13 -2.70
C ALA A 24 -0.66 -3.49 -3.83
N ALA A 25 0.64 -3.26 -3.62
CA ALA A 25 1.54 -2.72 -4.62
C ALA A 25 1.64 -3.64 -5.86
N ARG A 26 1.73 -4.95 -5.65
CA ARG A 26 1.74 -5.94 -6.74
C ARG A 26 0.49 -5.90 -7.60
N LEU A 27 -0.68 -5.81 -6.97
CA LEU A 27 -1.96 -5.75 -7.68
C LEU A 27 -2.08 -4.43 -8.46
N ALA A 28 -1.84 -3.30 -7.80
CA ALA A 28 -1.94 -1.98 -8.43
C ALA A 28 -0.97 -1.83 -9.62
N ASN A 29 0.27 -2.29 -9.45
CA ASN A 29 1.26 -2.33 -10.52
C ASN A 29 0.83 -3.25 -11.67
N GLY A 30 0.26 -4.43 -11.36
CA GLY A 30 -0.29 -5.33 -12.36
C GLY A 30 -1.51 -4.76 -13.11
N MET A 31 -2.24 -3.83 -12.50
CA MET A 31 -3.32 -3.07 -13.15
C MET A 31 -2.81 -1.89 -13.99
N GLY A 32 -1.49 -1.70 -14.04
CA GLY A 32 -0.74 -0.68 -14.77
C GLY A 32 -0.63 0.68 -14.06
N ALA A 33 -1.08 0.78 -12.81
CA ALA A 33 -1.05 2.04 -12.05
C ALA A 33 0.38 2.51 -11.77
N HIS A 34 0.55 3.82 -11.56
CA HIS A 34 1.77 4.36 -10.98
C HIS A 34 1.73 4.18 -9.47
N VAL A 35 2.55 3.26 -8.95
CA VAL A 35 2.52 2.88 -7.54
C VAL A 35 3.67 3.51 -6.77
N THR A 36 3.34 4.19 -5.67
CA THR A 36 4.31 4.67 -4.67
C THR A 36 4.05 4.03 -3.31
N VAL A 37 5.05 3.34 -2.76
CA VAL A 37 4.99 2.73 -1.43
C VAL A 37 5.79 3.57 -0.42
N LEU A 38 5.14 3.92 0.68
CA LEU A 38 5.72 4.65 1.80
C LEU A 38 5.93 3.70 2.99
N ASP A 39 7.11 3.68 3.59
CA ASP A 39 7.37 2.98 4.86
C ASP A 39 8.45 3.73 5.65
N ILE A 40 8.45 3.58 6.97
CA ILE A 40 9.49 4.12 7.87
C ILE A 40 10.71 3.19 7.94
N ASN A 41 10.60 1.95 7.46
CA ASN A 41 11.66 0.96 7.50
C ASN A 41 12.36 0.84 6.14
N ILE A 42 13.55 1.42 6.04
CA ILE A 42 14.39 1.42 4.84
C ILE A 42 14.69 0.00 4.34
N ASN A 43 14.84 -0.98 5.24
CA ASN A 43 15.11 -2.36 4.83
C ASN A 43 13.91 -2.99 4.11
N LYS A 44 12.68 -2.63 4.48
CA LYS A 44 11.48 -3.07 3.75
C LYS A 44 11.37 -2.40 2.39
N LEU A 45 11.66 -1.10 2.31
CA LEU A 45 11.69 -0.38 1.05
C LEU A 45 12.71 -0.99 0.07
N ARG A 46 13.92 -1.31 0.55
CA ARG A 46 14.94 -2.00 -0.28
C ARG A 46 14.47 -3.37 -0.78
N LYS A 47 13.76 -4.13 0.06
CA LYS A 47 13.18 -5.43 -0.34
C LYS A 47 12.10 -5.27 -1.40
N LEU A 48 11.26 -4.25 -1.26
CA LEU A 48 10.23 -3.91 -2.25
C LEU A 48 10.87 -3.52 -3.58
N ASP A 49 11.81 -2.59 -3.57
CA ASP A 49 12.52 -2.14 -4.76
C ASP A 49 13.20 -3.32 -5.50
N ALA A 50 13.90 -4.19 -4.77
CA ALA A 50 14.51 -5.40 -5.32
C ALA A 50 13.47 -6.38 -5.90
N ALA A 51 12.30 -6.50 -5.30
CA ALA A 51 11.24 -7.41 -5.77
C ALA A 51 10.52 -6.89 -7.02
N PHE A 52 10.37 -5.58 -7.15
CA PHE A 52 9.67 -4.94 -8.27
C PHE A 52 10.60 -4.43 -9.37
N GLY A 53 11.93 -4.51 -9.18
CA GLY A 53 12.92 -4.08 -10.17
C GLY A 53 12.77 -2.61 -10.56
N GLY A 54 12.44 -1.75 -9.59
CA GLY A 54 12.22 -0.30 -9.82
C GLY A 54 10.89 0.09 -10.48
N GLN A 55 10.00 -0.87 -10.80
CA GLN A 55 8.67 -0.55 -11.36
C GLN A 55 7.74 0.13 -10.34
N VAL A 56 7.97 -0.13 -9.05
CA VAL A 56 7.25 0.49 -7.93
C VAL A 56 8.17 1.50 -7.25
N ARG A 57 7.71 2.73 -7.09
CA ARG A 57 8.47 3.77 -6.38
C ARG A 57 8.41 3.50 -4.89
N THR A 58 9.55 3.56 -4.21
CA THR A 58 9.62 3.47 -2.75
C THR A 58 10.09 4.81 -2.16
N ARG A 59 9.38 5.30 -1.14
CA ARG A 59 9.67 6.57 -0.47
C ARG A 59 9.71 6.35 1.05
N TYR A 60 10.64 7.02 1.73
CA TYR A 60 10.65 7.03 3.19
C TYR A 60 9.48 7.88 3.69
N SER A 61 8.75 7.40 4.69
CA SER A 61 7.59 8.12 5.22
C SER A 61 8.01 9.25 6.17
N SER A 62 8.15 10.47 5.65
CA SER A 62 8.19 11.71 6.44
C SER A 62 6.79 12.35 6.51
N ALA A 63 6.48 13.09 7.57
CA ALA A 63 5.19 13.79 7.68
C ALA A 63 4.95 14.76 6.51
N TYR A 64 6.02 15.39 6.01
CA TYR A 64 5.98 16.29 4.85
C TYR A 64 5.72 15.53 3.54
N ASP A 65 6.40 14.41 3.33
CA ASP A 65 6.23 13.58 2.12
C ASP A 65 4.85 12.93 2.06
N LEU A 66 4.24 12.61 3.20
CA LEU A 66 2.94 11.95 3.25
C LEU A 66 1.83 12.86 2.74
N GLU A 67 1.79 14.12 3.17
CA GLU A 67 0.75 15.05 2.73
C GLU A 67 0.81 15.32 1.23
N ASP A 68 2.00 15.57 0.70
CA ASP A 68 2.15 15.88 -0.73
C ASP A 68 1.80 14.68 -1.60
N VAL A 69 2.25 13.49 -1.23
CA VAL A 69 1.98 12.27 -2.01
C VAL A 69 0.50 11.88 -1.94
N VAL A 70 -0.17 12.08 -0.80
CA VAL A 70 -1.61 11.78 -0.67
C VAL A 70 -2.49 12.79 -1.40
N LYS A 71 -2.12 14.07 -1.45
CA LYS A 71 -2.90 15.11 -2.18
C LYS A 71 -3.03 14.84 -3.67
N HIS A 72 -2.04 14.18 -4.26
CA HIS A 72 -2.00 13.87 -5.70
C HIS A 72 -2.43 12.43 -6.01
N ALA A 73 -2.78 11.62 -5.00
CA ALA A 73 -3.15 10.23 -5.20
C ALA A 73 -4.61 10.09 -5.64
N ASP A 74 -4.85 9.27 -6.66
CA ASP A 74 -6.20 8.83 -7.03
C ASP A 74 -6.74 7.77 -6.07
N LEU A 75 -5.83 7.00 -5.44
CA LEU A 75 -6.16 5.96 -4.47
C LEU A 75 -5.06 5.83 -3.40
N VAL A 76 -5.49 5.78 -2.14
CA VAL A 76 -4.61 5.51 -0.99
C VAL A 76 -4.98 4.19 -0.33
N ILE A 77 -3.99 3.32 -0.13
CA ILE A 77 -4.13 2.02 0.55
C ILE A 77 -3.39 2.07 1.88
N GLY A 78 -4.14 2.05 2.99
CA GLY A 78 -3.59 1.93 4.34
C GLY A 78 -3.23 0.49 4.68
N ALA A 79 -1.94 0.18 4.73
CA ALA A 79 -1.39 -1.15 5.05
C ALA A 79 -0.45 -1.11 6.27
N VAL A 80 -0.69 -0.16 7.18
CA VAL A 80 0.02 -0.03 8.46
C VAL A 80 -0.69 -0.86 9.52
N LEU A 81 0.07 -1.69 10.24
CA LEU A 81 -0.44 -2.38 11.42
C LEU A 81 -0.34 -1.43 12.62
N VAL A 82 -1.49 -1.00 13.14
CA VAL A 82 -1.59 -0.46 14.49
C VAL A 82 -1.90 -1.65 15.42
N PRO A 83 -0.97 -2.07 16.30
CA PRO A 83 -1.21 -3.20 17.18
C PRO A 83 -2.43 -2.93 18.06
N ALA A 84 -3.49 -3.72 17.89
CA ALA A 84 -4.63 -3.66 18.80
C ALA A 84 -4.17 -4.17 20.17
N PRO A 85 -4.57 -3.53 21.28
CA PRO A 85 -4.36 -4.11 22.61
C PRO A 85 -4.99 -5.51 22.64
N ARG A 86 -4.33 -6.48 23.29
CA ARG A 86 -4.61 -7.93 23.31
C ARG A 86 -6.04 -8.37 23.71
N ARG A 87 -6.97 -7.44 23.90
CA ARG A 87 -8.32 -7.67 24.39
C ARG A 87 -9.37 -7.01 23.49
N LEU A 88 -9.41 -7.42 22.23
CA LEU A 88 -10.60 -7.30 21.38
C LEU A 88 -11.03 -8.72 21.03
N LYS A 89 -11.95 -9.26 21.81
CA LYS A 89 -12.51 -10.59 21.60
C LYS A 89 -13.44 -10.47 20.39
N CYS A 90 -13.10 -11.14 19.28
CA CYS A 90 -14.02 -11.28 18.15
C CYS A 90 -15.30 -11.93 18.68
N TYR A 91 -16.44 -11.25 18.56
CA TYR A 91 -17.74 -11.83 18.90
C TYR A 91 -18.01 -12.97 17.90
N GLN A 92 -17.79 -14.20 18.34
CA GLN A 92 -18.04 -15.38 17.52
C GLN A 92 -19.56 -15.59 17.53
N ILE A 93 -20.24 -15.18 16.46
CA ILE A 93 -21.66 -15.44 16.29
C ILE A 93 -21.81 -16.96 16.21
N PRO A 94 -22.54 -17.62 17.13
CA PRO A 94 -22.76 -19.05 17.04
C PRO A 94 -23.55 -19.34 15.77
N LEU A 95 -22.94 -20.03 14.80
CA LEU A 95 -23.69 -20.60 13.70
C LEU A 95 -24.63 -21.67 14.27
N SER A 96 -25.93 -21.35 14.30
CA SER A 96 -26.98 -22.34 14.54
C SER A 96 -26.93 -23.37 13.42
N ARG A 97 -26.43 -24.57 13.74
CA ARG A 97 -26.57 -25.74 12.87
C ARG A 97 -28.04 -26.17 12.94
N ARG A 98 -28.75 -26.09 11.82
CA ARG A 98 -29.94 -26.90 11.58
C ARG A 98 -29.53 -28.33 11.30
#